data_AF-A0A7V2WLZ1-F1
#
_entry.id   AF-A0A7V2WLZ1-F1
#
_cell.length_a   1.000
_cell.length_b   1.000
_cell.length_c   1.000
_cell.angle_alpha   90.00
_cell.angle_beta   90.00
_cell.angle_gamma   90.00
#
_symmetry.space_group_name_H-M   'P 1'
#
loop_
_entity.id
_entity.type
_entity.pdbx_description
1 polymer ?
#
loop_
_entity_poly.entity_id
_entity_poly.type
_entity_poly.pdbx_seq_one_letter_code
_entity_poly.pdbx_strand_id
1 'polypeptide(L)' 'MSKKDEKIAQYQKAAADLKLGLDKELISKVTNGLGPSIYNKDAETVSCSDASELARVRENFLKKKLGLAESDEK' A
#
# COMPACT_ATOMS: atom_id res chain seq x y z
N MET A 1 18.17 12.21 -6.51
CA MET A 1 16.78 11.69 -6.41
C MET A 1 16.31 11.92 -5.00
N SER A 2 15.05 12.31 -4.79
CA SER A 2 14.54 12.45 -3.41
C SER A 2 14.31 11.07 -2.82
N LYS A 3 14.40 10.91 -1.49
CA LYS A 3 14.10 9.63 -0.80
C LYS A 3 12.74 9.05 -1.20
N LYS A 4 11.82 9.93 -1.59
CA LYS A 4 10.50 9.60 -2.12
C LYS A 4 10.56 8.91 -3.48
N ASP A 5 11.35 9.43 -4.41
CA ASP A 5 11.51 8.85 -5.75
C ASP A 5 12.15 7.47 -5.68
N GLU A 6 13.11 7.27 -4.76
CA GLU A 6 13.73 5.97 -4.51
C GLU A 6 12.71 4.93 -4.04
N LYS A 7 11.80 5.33 -3.13
CA LYS A 7 10.70 4.46 -2.66
C LYS A 7 9.68 4.17 -3.76
N ILE A 8 9.28 5.17 -4.55
CA ILE A 8 8.38 4.96 -5.69
C ILE A 8 9.00 3.98 -6.69
N ALA A 9 10.28 4.12 -7.02
CA ALA A 9 10.98 3.20 -7.91
C ALA A 9 11.03 1.77 -7.32
N GLN A 10 11.27 1.64 -6.01
CA GLN A 10 11.22 0.35 -5.32
C GLN A 10 9.84 -0.32 -5.44
N TYR A 11 8.75 0.42 -5.19
CA TYR A 11 7.39 -0.10 -5.28
C TYR A 11 6.99 -0.44 -6.73
N GLN A 12 7.40 0.37 -7.70
CA GLN A 12 7.18 0.08 -9.13
C GLN A 12 7.90 -1.20 -9.57
N LYS A 13 9.14 -1.40 -9.11
CA LYS A 13 9.88 -2.64 -9.38
C LYS A 13 9.17 -3.84 -8.76
N ALA A 14 8.78 -3.76 -7.49
CA ALA A 14 8.05 -4.83 -6.81
C ALA A 14 6.72 -5.18 -7.52
N ALA A 15 5.98 -4.16 -7.97
CA ALA A 15 4.74 -4.37 -8.74
C ALA A 15 4.98 -5.07 -10.08
N ALA A 16 6.10 -4.77 -10.75
CA ALA A 16 6.50 -5.42 -11.99
C ALA A 16 6.95 -6.88 -11.77
N ASP A 17 7.74 -7.13 -10.72
CA ASP A 17 8.16 -8.48 -10.30
C ASP A 17 6.94 -9.37 -9.97
N LEU A 18 5.95 -8.81 -9.27
CA LEU A 18 4.69 -9.49 -8.93
C LEU A 18 3.69 -9.55 -10.09
N LYS A 19 4.02 -8.98 -11.25
CA LYS A 19 3.16 -8.94 -12.46
C LYS A 19 1.75 -8.43 -12.20
N LEU A 20 1.60 -7.47 -11.30
CA LEU A 20 0.28 -6.96 -10.87
C LEU A 20 -0.38 -6.04 -11.90
N GLY A 21 0.34 -5.63 -12.96
CA GLY A 21 -0.18 -4.72 -13.98
C GLY A 21 -0.57 -3.35 -13.43
N LEU A 22 0.00 -2.94 -12.29
CA LEU A 22 -0.33 -1.68 -11.63
C LEU A 22 0.21 -0.48 -12.39
N ASP A 23 -0.63 0.55 -12.49
CA ASP A 23 -0.25 1.80 -13.13
C ASP A 23 0.79 2.57 -12.27
N LYS A 24 1.81 3.12 -12.93
CA LYS A 24 2.90 3.85 -12.26
C LYS A 24 2.42 5.13 -11.58
N GLU A 25 1.42 5.78 -12.16
CA GLU A 25 0.81 7.00 -11.64
C GLU A 25 -0.04 6.69 -10.41
N LEU A 26 -0.74 5.54 -10.41
CA LEU A 26 -1.45 5.04 -9.24
C LEU A 26 -0.50 4.80 -8.07
N ILE A 27 0.63 4.11 -8.30
CA ILE A 27 1.64 3.88 -7.27
C ILE A 27 2.14 5.21 -6.69
N SER A 28 2.48 6.18 -7.55
CA SER A 28 2.93 7.50 -7.09
C SER A 28 1.89 8.23 -6.23
N LYS A 29 0.61 8.24 -6.66
CA LYS A 29 -0.48 8.86 -5.90
C LYS A 29 -0.70 8.20 -4.55
N VAL A 30 -0.66 6.87 -4.48
CA VAL A 30 -0.80 6.12 -3.22
C VAL A 30 0.40 6.37 -2.29
N THR A 31 1.62 6.33 -2.82
CA THR A 31 2.84 6.66 -2.05
C THR A 31 2.78 8.10 -1.51
N ASN A 32 2.21 9.04 -2.25
CA ASN A 32 1.97 10.40 -1.75
C ASN A 32 0.96 10.43 -0.60
N GLY A 33 -0.12 9.65 -0.70
CA GLY A 33 -1.16 9.55 0.32
C GLY A 33 -0.72 8.87 1.62
N LEU A 34 0.29 7.99 1.55
CA LEU A 34 0.90 7.34 2.71
C LEU A 34 1.78 8.29 3.55
N GLY A 35 2.18 9.43 2.98
CA GLY A 35 2.90 10.48 3.69
C GLY A 35 4.26 10.01 4.25
N PRO A 36 4.65 10.40 5.48
CA PRO A 36 5.98 10.10 6.02
C PRO A 36 6.16 8.63 6.44
N SER A 37 5.09 7.82 6.50
CA SER A 37 5.14 6.42 6.92
C SER A 37 6.06 5.58 6.03
N ILE A 38 6.22 5.95 4.76
CA ILE A 38 7.09 5.26 3.80
C ILE A 38 8.59 5.31 4.14
N TYR A 39 8.98 6.21 5.05
CA TYR A 39 10.38 6.35 5.48
C TYR A 39 10.70 5.58 6.75
N ASN A 40 9.67 5.10 7.46
CA ASN A 40 9.84 4.26 8.63
C ASN A 40 9.67 2.80 8.23
N LYS A 41 10.71 1.99 8.45
CA LYS A 41 10.75 0.58 8.04
C LYS A 41 9.62 -0.25 8.66
N ASP A 42 9.29 0.00 9.93
CA ASP A 42 8.20 -0.69 10.63
C ASP A 42 6.82 -0.22 10.17
N ALA A 43 6.71 1.00 9.66
CA ALA A 43 5.44 1.56 9.18
C ALA A 43 5.22 1.38 7.66
N GLU A 44 6.26 1.04 6.89
CA GLU A 44 6.13 0.82 5.45
C GLU A 44 5.66 -0.59 5.08
N THR A 45 5.85 -1.57 5.98
CA THR A 45 5.52 -2.96 5.73
C THR A 45 4.28 -3.41 6.49
N VAL A 46 3.51 -4.31 5.87
CA VAL A 46 2.37 -4.98 6.50
C VAL A 46 2.71 -6.46 6.68
N SER A 47 2.53 -6.96 7.88
CA SER A 47 2.67 -8.36 8.26
C SER A 47 1.44 -9.14 7.84
N CYS A 48 1.52 -9.78 6.67
CA CYS A 48 0.43 -10.61 6.14
C CYS A 48 0.15 -11.87 6.98
N SER A 49 1.01 -12.22 7.94
CA SER A 49 0.78 -13.34 8.86
C SER A 49 0.02 -12.93 10.13
N ASP A 50 -0.10 -11.63 10.42
CA ASP A 50 -0.83 -11.15 11.59
C ASP A 50 -2.28 -10.81 11.23
N ALA A 51 -3.21 -11.60 11.77
CA ALA A 51 -4.63 -11.43 11.50
C ALA A 51 -5.18 -10.08 12.00
N SER A 52 -4.63 -9.54 13.10
CA SER A 52 -5.07 -8.26 13.65
C SER A 52 -4.67 -7.09 12.76
N GLU A 53 -3.48 -7.16 12.16
CA GLU A 53 -2.99 -6.16 11.23
C GLU A 53 -3.76 -6.17 9.91
N LEU A 54 -4.06 -7.36 9.37
CA LEU A 54 -4.94 -7.49 8.22
C LEU A 54 -6.34 -6.91 8.48
N ALA A 55 -6.91 -7.17 9.67
CA ALA A 55 -8.19 -6.58 10.08
C ALA A 55 -8.11 -5.04 10.14
N ARG A 56 -7.01 -4.47 10.64
CA ARG A 56 -6.82 -3.00 10.67
C ARG A 56 -6.72 -2.40 9.28
N VAL A 57 -6.03 -3.05 8.34
CA VAL A 57 -5.95 -2.61 6.94
C VAL A 57 -7.35 -2.65 6.33
N ARG A 58 -8.11 -3.70 6.59
CA ARG A 58 -9.47 -3.82 6.08
C ARG A 58 -10.42 -2.75 6.63
N GLU A 59 -10.45 -2.56 7.93
CA GLU A 59 -11.33 -1.56 8.55
C GLU A 59 -10.97 -0.13 8.15
N ASN A 60 -9.67 0.20 8.13
CA ASN A 60 -9.24 1.59 7.97
C ASN A 60 -8.94 2.00 6.53
N PHE A 61 -8.52 1.07 5.66
CA PHE A 61 -8.24 1.35 4.26
C PHE A 61 -9.38 0.88 3.37
N LEU A 62 -9.71 -0.42 3.38
CA LEU A 62 -10.71 -0.98 2.48
C LEU A 62 -12.12 -0.41 2.75
N LYS A 63 -12.59 -0.44 4.01
CA LYS A 63 -13.92 0.10 4.35
C LYS A 63 -13.94 1.62 4.37
N LYS A 64 -13.07 2.27 5.16
CA LYS A 64 -13.13 3.74 5.35
C LYS A 64 -12.61 4.58 4.18
N LYS A 65 -11.60 4.13 3.43
CA LYS A 65 -11.00 4.92 2.34
C LYS A 65 -11.55 4.52 0.97
N LEU A 66 -11.73 3.23 0.73
CA LEU A 66 -12.25 2.72 -0.56
C LEU A 66 -13.77 2.48 -0.55
N GLY A 67 -14.42 2.49 0.61
CA GLY A 67 -15.88 2.33 0.71
C GLY A 67 -16.36 0.90 0.51
N LEU A 68 -15.49 -0.11 0.65
CA LEU A 68 -15.87 -1.52 0.50
C LEU A 68 -16.86 -1.92 1.60
N ALA A 69 -17.91 -2.64 1.22
CA ALA A 69 -18.88 -3.20 2.15
C ALA A 69 -18.43 -4.58 2.64
N GLU A 70 -19.04 -5.09 3.71
CA GLU A 70 -18.79 -6.47 4.18
C GLU A 70 -19.13 -7.52 3.10
N SER A 71 -20.03 -7.19 2.19
CA SER A 71 -20.45 -8.05 1.07
C SER A 71 -19.39 -8.22 -0.02
N ASP A 72 -18.31 -7.42 0.00
CA ASP A 72 -17.21 -7.49 -0.97
C ASP A 72 -16.12 -8.51 -0.57
N GLU A 73 -16.37 -9.36 0.44
CA GLU A 73 -15.50 -10.50 0.75
C GLU A 73 -15.54 -11.54 -0.36
N LYS A 74 -14.39 -11.80 -0.97
CA LYS A 74 -14.15 -12.97 -1.82
C LYS A 74 -13.20 -13.92 -1.13
#